data_AF-A0A0N0M015-F1
#
_entry.id   AF-A0A0N0M015-F1
#
_cell.length_a   1.000
_cell.length_b   1.000
_cell.length_c   1.000
_cell.angle_alpha   90.00
_cell.angle_beta   90.00
_cell.angle_gamma   90.00
#
_symmetry.space_group_name_H-M   'P 1'
#
loop_
_entity.id
_entity.type
_entity.pdbx_description
1 polymer ?
#
loop_
_entity_poly.entity_id
_entity_poly.type
_entity_poly.pdbx_seq_one_letter_code
_entity_poly.pdbx_strand_id
1 'polypeptide(L)'
;MLRFNKSLIIIALGASLAACGDSNNNEVVTPPTPEPVSYQFSVEVNNLTAGQPFSPVALIAHNEGNLWQIGESSSAALELMAEGGDNSELLNFASAIATSSGDAPVGPGAQTTLTVTTSSLEELKLSLATMMVNTNDGFTGLNSIDVSALTVDEALTHFTFAYDAGTEANSEAEGSIPGPADGGEGFNEARDDIDLVSMHPGVVSQQDGLSGSTLNSEHKFDNPLAKIVITRTQ
;
A
#
# COMPACT_ATOMS: atom_id res chain seq x y z
N MET A 1 90.89 2.23 49.79
CA MET A 1 89.43 2.43 49.92
C MET A 1 88.85 1.16 50.51
N LEU A 2 88.83 1.03 51.85
CA LEU A 2 87.71 1.31 52.77
C LEU A 2 86.41 0.59 52.37
N ARG A 3 85.68 -0.15 53.22
CA ARG A 3 85.81 -0.86 54.51
C ARG A 3 84.36 -1.32 54.84
N PHE A 4 84.22 -2.26 55.78
CA PHE A 4 82.99 -2.66 56.52
C PHE A 4 82.09 -3.71 55.85
N ASN A 5 81.97 -4.95 56.34
CA ASN A 5 81.48 -5.46 57.64
C ASN A 5 80.04 -5.08 58.01
N LYS A 6 79.21 -6.14 58.10
CA LYS A 6 78.17 -6.44 59.12
C LYS A 6 77.26 -5.29 59.58
N SER A 7 75.95 -5.42 59.34
CA SER A 7 74.96 -5.59 60.42
C SER A 7 73.52 -5.67 59.93
N LEU A 8 72.74 -6.49 60.64
CA LEU A 8 71.29 -6.65 60.64
C LEU A 8 70.53 -5.32 60.72
N ILE A 9 69.41 -5.23 59.97
CA ILE A 9 68.19 -4.56 60.44
C ILE A 9 66.97 -5.41 60.01
N ILE A 10 66.12 -5.69 61.00
CA ILE A 10 64.86 -6.45 60.99
C ILE A 10 63.74 -5.56 60.43
N ILE A 11 62.92 -6.04 59.47
CA ILE A 11 61.58 -5.49 59.22
C ILE A 11 60.57 -6.61 58.85
N ALA A 12 59.62 -6.78 59.77
CA ALA A 12 58.21 -7.15 59.65
C ALA A 12 57.76 -8.35 58.78
N LEU A 13 57.24 -9.33 59.51
CA LEU A 13 56.37 -10.41 59.05
C LEU A 13 55.03 -9.83 58.55
N GLY A 14 54.72 -10.04 57.27
CA GLY A 14 53.39 -9.79 56.69
C GLY A 14 52.90 -11.06 56.02
N ALA A 15 52.09 -11.84 56.73
CA ALA A 15 51.35 -12.95 56.15
C ALA A 15 50.06 -12.41 55.54
N SER A 16 49.95 -12.41 54.21
CA SER A 16 48.66 -12.42 53.53
C SER A 16 48.51 -13.76 52.84
N LEU A 17 47.59 -14.58 53.35
CA LEU A 17 47.12 -15.76 52.66
C LEU A 17 46.42 -15.31 51.37
N ALA A 18 46.90 -15.77 50.23
CA ALA A 18 46.13 -15.76 49.00
C ALA A 18 44.99 -16.77 49.16
N ALA A 19 43.78 -16.27 49.38
CA ALA A 19 42.57 -17.07 49.27
C ALA A 19 42.32 -17.34 47.78
N CYS A 20 42.42 -18.60 47.37
CA CYS A 20 41.85 -19.06 46.11
C CYS A 20 40.33 -18.91 46.20
N GLY A 21 39.81 -17.83 45.61
CA GLY A 21 38.38 -17.67 45.37
C GLY A 21 38.00 -18.46 44.12
N ASP A 22 37.28 -19.56 44.32
CA ASP A 22 36.60 -20.32 43.26
C ASP A 22 35.41 -19.49 42.76
N SER A 23 35.63 -18.72 41.69
CA SER A 23 34.57 -17.93 41.05
C SER A 23 33.79 -18.80 40.06
N ASN A 24 32.72 -19.41 40.55
CA ASN A 24 31.65 -19.93 39.69
C ASN A 24 30.88 -18.75 39.08
N ASN A 25 31.38 -18.26 37.94
CA ASN A 25 30.68 -17.29 37.13
C ASN A 25 29.62 -18.04 36.31
N ASN A 26 28.43 -18.21 36.91
CA ASN A 26 27.28 -18.75 36.20
C ASN A 26 26.74 -17.61 35.31
N GLU A 27 27.41 -17.35 34.18
CA GLU A 27 26.85 -16.49 33.15
C GLU A 27 25.55 -17.14 32.68
N VAL A 28 24.43 -16.51 33.07
CA VAL A 28 23.13 -16.81 32.51
C VAL A 28 23.21 -16.38 31.05
N VAL A 29 23.54 -17.32 30.17
CA VAL A 29 23.43 -17.13 28.72
C VAL A 29 21.94 -17.01 28.43
N THR A 30 21.43 -15.77 28.37
CA THR A 30 20.08 -15.51 27.88
C THR A 30 20.03 -15.95 26.42
N PRO A 31 19.13 -16.87 26.02
CA PRO A 31 18.99 -17.23 24.62
C PRO A 31 18.70 -15.97 23.80
N PRO A 32 19.25 -15.86 22.59
CA PRO A 32 18.99 -14.70 21.73
C PRO A 32 17.48 -14.59 21.50
N THR A 33 16.94 -13.39 21.67
CA THR A 33 15.55 -13.08 21.31
C THR A 33 15.36 -13.44 19.83
N PRO A 34 14.37 -14.27 19.46
CA PRO A 34 14.13 -14.57 18.06
C PRO A 34 13.82 -13.27 17.31
N GLU A 35 14.44 -13.08 16.15
CA GLU A 35 14.13 -11.91 15.32
C GLU A 35 12.65 -11.95 14.91
N PRO A 36 11.96 -10.79 14.91
CA PRO A 36 10.58 -10.73 14.47
C PRO A 36 10.52 -11.19 13.00
N VAL A 37 9.64 -12.15 12.72
CA VAL A 37 9.38 -12.58 11.34
C VAL A 37 8.65 -11.45 10.63
N SER A 38 9.15 -11.05 9.47
CA SER A 38 8.52 -10.06 8.60
C SER A 38 8.44 -10.60 7.18
N TYR A 39 7.32 -10.34 6.53
CA TYR A 39 7.06 -10.63 5.13
C TYR A 39 6.93 -9.33 4.37
N GLN A 40 7.46 -9.28 3.16
CA GLN A 40 7.42 -8.09 2.33
C GLN A 40 6.91 -8.43 0.93
N PHE A 41 6.03 -7.56 0.43
CA PHE A 41 5.48 -7.66 -0.91
C PHE A 41 5.76 -6.36 -1.67
N SER A 42 6.26 -6.51 -2.89
CA SER A 42 6.37 -5.44 -3.86
C SER A 42 5.22 -5.55 -4.86
N VAL A 43 4.50 -4.46 -5.07
CA VAL A 43 3.33 -4.39 -5.96
C VAL A 43 3.61 -3.35 -7.03
N GLU A 44 3.90 -3.81 -8.25
CA GLU A 44 4.05 -2.97 -9.43
C GLU A 44 2.68 -2.73 -10.07
N VAL A 45 2.35 -1.47 -10.31
CA VAL A 45 1.10 -1.01 -10.93
C VAL A 45 1.46 -0.31 -12.23
N ASN A 46 1.05 -0.90 -13.36
CA ASN A 46 1.25 -0.32 -14.68
C ASN A 46 -0.08 0.20 -15.20
N ASN A 47 -0.18 1.51 -15.46
CA ASN A 47 -1.34 2.12 -16.09
C ASN A 47 -1.32 1.83 -17.59
N LEU A 48 -2.28 1.04 -18.08
CA LEU A 48 -2.36 0.62 -19.49
C LEU A 48 -3.23 1.56 -20.33
N THR A 49 -3.84 2.57 -19.72
CA THR A 49 -4.75 3.48 -20.40
C THR A 49 -3.99 4.51 -21.25
N ALA A 50 -4.69 5.10 -22.22
CA ALA A 50 -4.14 6.14 -23.10
C ALA A 50 -4.27 7.55 -22.51
N GLY A 51 -5.35 7.81 -21.76
CA GLY A 51 -5.69 9.15 -21.26
C GLY A 51 -6.42 9.15 -19.92
N GLN A 52 -6.30 8.09 -19.12
CA GLN A 52 -6.85 8.03 -17.77
C GLN A 52 -5.72 7.99 -16.74
N PRO A 53 -5.33 9.14 -16.15
CA PRO A 53 -4.43 9.12 -15.00
C PRO A 53 -5.08 8.35 -13.85
N PHE A 54 -4.27 7.65 -13.07
CA PHE A 54 -4.70 7.06 -11.80
C PHE A 54 -4.32 7.97 -10.65
N SER A 55 -5.18 8.13 -9.65
CA SER A 55 -4.84 8.82 -8.40
C SER A 55 -3.76 8.04 -7.62
N PRO A 56 -3.20 8.59 -6.53
CA PRO A 56 -2.31 7.81 -5.67
C PRO A 56 -2.94 6.47 -5.25
N VAL A 57 -2.22 5.38 -5.55
CA VAL A 57 -2.74 4.02 -5.36
C VAL A 57 -2.82 3.70 -3.86
N ALA A 58 -3.97 3.20 -3.41
CA ALA A 58 -4.11 2.60 -2.09
C ALA A 58 -3.73 1.12 -2.16
N LEU A 59 -2.82 0.66 -1.29
CA LEU A 59 -2.49 -0.76 -1.12
C LEU A 59 -2.73 -1.17 0.33
N ILE A 60 -3.54 -2.20 0.54
CA ILE A 60 -4.00 -2.65 1.85
C ILE A 60 -3.74 -4.14 1.98
N ALA A 61 -2.91 -4.52 2.94
CA ALA A 61 -2.80 -5.88 3.42
C ALA A 61 -3.83 -6.13 4.52
N HIS A 62 -4.59 -7.23 4.42
CA HIS A 62 -5.65 -7.61 5.36
C HIS A 62 -5.89 -9.12 5.33
N ASN A 63 -6.73 -9.63 6.22
CA ASN A 63 -7.06 -11.06 6.32
C ASN A 63 -8.49 -11.38 5.85
N GLU A 64 -9.39 -10.39 5.86
CA GLU A 64 -10.80 -10.58 5.56
C GLU A 64 -11.46 -9.31 5.02
N GLY A 65 -12.67 -9.49 4.46
CA GLY A 65 -13.45 -8.41 3.89
C GLY A 65 -13.08 -8.14 2.42
N ASN A 66 -13.71 -7.11 1.87
CA ASN A 66 -13.53 -6.60 0.52
C ASN A 66 -13.64 -5.07 0.58
N LEU A 67 -12.90 -4.36 -0.26
CA LEU A 67 -12.99 -2.89 -0.32
C LEU A 67 -14.30 -2.41 -0.99
N TRP A 68 -14.84 -3.21 -1.92
CA TRP A 68 -16.12 -2.99 -2.58
C TRP A 68 -16.77 -4.31 -2.99
N GLN A 69 -18.04 -4.29 -3.38
CA GLN A 69 -18.72 -5.41 -4.03
C GLN A 69 -19.71 -4.87 -5.07
N ILE A 70 -19.75 -5.47 -6.27
CA ILE A 70 -20.73 -5.08 -7.29
C ILE A 70 -22.15 -5.33 -6.76
N GLY A 71 -23.03 -4.35 -6.94
CA GLY A 71 -24.42 -4.41 -6.51
C GLY A 71 -24.63 -4.10 -5.03
N GLU A 72 -23.59 -3.67 -4.32
CA GLU A 72 -23.67 -3.14 -2.96
C GLU A 72 -23.33 -1.65 -2.97
N SER A 73 -23.81 -0.93 -1.95
CA SER A 73 -23.58 0.51 -1.83
C SER A 73 -22.11 0.86 -1.61
N SER A 74 -21.72 2.01 -2.14
CA SER A 74 -20.35 2.51 -1.96
C SER A 74 -20.15 2.98 -0.53
N SER A 75 -19.03 2.57 0.08
CA SER A 75 -18.61 3.12 1.36
C SER A 75 -18.12 4.55 1.19
N ALA A 76 -18.28 5.40 2.20
CA ALA A 76 -17.77 6.78 2.16
C ALA A 76 -16.26 6.85 1.84
N ALA A 77 -15.47 5.89 2.33
CA ALA A 77 -14.05 5.80 2.03
C ALA A 77 -13.74 5.43 0.56
N LEU A 78 -14.62 4.66 -0.08
CA LEU A 78 -14.50 4.32 -1.50
C LEU A 78 -14.92 5.51 -2.36
N GLU A 79 -16.04 6.16 -2.04
CA GLU A 79 -16.56 7.38 -2.65
C GLU A 79 -15.52 8.51 -2.65
N LEU A 80 -14.95 8.82 -1.48
CA LEU A 80 -13.90 9.84 -1.34
C LEU A 80 -12.69 9.57 -2.26
N MET A 81 -12.29 8.30 -2.37
CA MET A 81 -11.20 7.90 -3.24
C MET A 81 -11.61 7.95 -4.72
N ALA A 82 -12.81 7.48 -5.06
CA ALA A 82 -13.29 7.37 -6.42
C ALA A 82 -13.66 8.72 -7.05
N GLU A 83 -14.02 9.74 -6.26
CA GLU A 83 -14.33 11.09 -6.75
C GLU A 83 -13.19 12.09 -6.53
N GLY A 84 -12.50 12.01 -5.40
CA GLY A 84 -11.47 12.97 -5.01
C GLY A 84 -10.05 12.50 -5.29
N GLY A 85 -9.85 11.20 -5.53
CA GLY A 85 -8.54 10.58 -5.56
C GLY A 85 -7.87 10.51 -4.18
N ASP A 86 -8.58 10.83 -3.09
CA ASP A 86 -8.07 10.78 -1.72
C ASP A 86 -8.33 9.39 -1.12
N ASN A 87 -7.24 8.64 -0.93
CA ASN A 87 -7.31 7.28 -0.39
C ASN A 87 -7.13 7.21 1.13
N SER A 88 -7.04 8.33 1.83
CA SER A 88 -6.66 8.38 3.25
C SER A 88 -7.65 7.63 4.15
N GLU A 89 -8.95 7.75 3.88
CA GLU A 89 -9.97 6.99 4.61
C GLU A 89 -9.98 5.51 4.23
N LEU A 90 -9.76 5.19 2.95
CA LEU A 90 -9.73 3.81 2.47
C LEU A 90 -8.59 3.00 3.11
N LEU A 91 -7.44 3.65 3.35
CA LEU A 91 -6.30 3.06 4.07
C LEU A 91 -6.59 2.77 5.55
N ASN A 92 -7.67 3.31 6.12
CA ASN A 92 -8.15 2.96 7.47
C ASN A 92 -9.15 1.79 7.46
N PHE A 93 -9.12 0.95 6.42
CA PHE A 93 -9.93 -0.25 6.31
C PHE A 93 -9.85 -1.09 7.59
N ALA A 94 -11.01 -1.47 8.14
CA ALA A 94 -11.11 -2.01 9.50
C ALA A 94 -10.25 -3.26 9.74
N SER A 95 -10.08 -4.10 8.72
CA SER A 95 -9.30 -5.34 8.79
C SER A 95 -7.86 -5.18 8.28
N ALA A 96 -7.40 -3.94 8.04
CA ALA A 96 -6.04 -3.68 7.58
C ALA A 96 -5.01 -4.04 8.66
N ILE A 97 -3.97 -4.77 8.24
CA ILE A 97 -2.81 -5.11 9.09
C ILE A 97 -1.58 -4.28 8.72
N ALA A 98 -1.49 -3.84 7.47
CA ALA A 98 -0.46 -2.94 6.97
C ALA A 98 -0.99 -2.25 5.70
N THR A 99 -0.56 -1.02 5.47
CA THR A 99 -1.01 -0.22 4.33
C THR A 99 0.14 0.55 3.70
N SER A 100 -0.04 0.95 2.45
CA SER A 100 0.88 1.79 1.70
C SER A 100 0.07 2.67 0.76
N SER A 101 0.45 3.93 0.62
CA SER A 101 -0.08 4.84 -0.40
C SER A 101 0.99 5.10 -1.44
N GLY A 102 0.60 5.22 -2.69
CA GLY A 102 1.44 5.86 -3.70
C GLY A 102 1.70 7.32 -3.32
N ASP A 103 2.88 7.84 -3.68
CA ASP A 103 3.25 9.23 -3.39
C ASP A 103 2.67 10.23 -4.40
N ALA A 104 2.26 9.74 -5.58
CA ALA A 104 1.81 10.56 -6.69
C ALA A 104 0.83 9.80 -7.60
N PRO A 105 0.04 10.53 -8.41
CA PRO A 105 -0.73 9.95 -9.50
C PRO A 105 0.12 9.15 -10.49
N VAL A 106 -0.46 8.09 -11.07
CA VAL A 106 0.18 7.26 -12.12
C VAL A 106 -0.39 7.66 -13.47
N GLY A 107 0.38 8.42 -14.24
CA GLY A 107 -0.04 8.87 -15.57
C GLY A 107 -0.27 7.72 -16.58
N PRO A 108 -0.96 7.99 -17.70
CA PRO A 108 -1.15 7.01 -18.78
C PRO A 108 0.18 6.40 -19.26
N GLY A 109 0.23 5.07 -19.38
CA GLY A 109 1.43 4.32 -19.77
C GLY A 109 2.56 4.29 -18.73
N ALA A 110 2.42 4.99 -17.60
CA ALA A 110 3.40 5.01 -16.53
C ALA A 110 3.20 3.84 -15.55
N GLN A 111 4.19 3.65 -14.69
CA GLN A 111 4.13 2.66 -13.60
C GLN A 111 4.57 3.25 -12.27
N THR A 112 4.11 2.63 -11.19
CA THR A 112 4.60 2.85 -9.84
C THR A 112 4.79 1.51 -9.13
N THR A 113 5.59 1.51 -8.06
CA THR A 113 5.80 0.34 -7.23
C THR A 113 5.55 0.71 -5.78
N LEU A 114 4.67 -0.04 -5.11
CA LEU A 114 4.40 0.07 -3.70
C LEU A 114 5.00 -1.11 -2.95
N THR A 115 5.34 -0.89 -1.69
CA THR A 115 5.84 -1.95 -0.81
C THR A 115 4.99 -2.00 0.43
N VAL A 116 4.55 -3.20 0.81
CA VAL A 116 3.88 -3.45 2.09
C VAL A 116 4.65 -4.52 2.87
N THR A 117 4.84 -4.26 4.17
CA THR A 117 5.53 -5.16 5.09
C THR A 117 4.55 -5.56 6.19
N THR A 118 4.45 -6.86 6.47
CA THR A 118 3.55 -7.43 7.49
C THR A 118 4.30 -8.44 8.36
N SER A 119 3.81 -8.69 9.57
CA SER A 119 4.31 -9.72 10.47
C SER A 119 3.57 -11.07 10.35
N SER A 120 2.51 -11.13 9.53
CA SER A 120 1.70 -12.34 9.33
C SER A 120 1.48 -12.65 7.85
N LEU A 121 1.55 -13.95 7.51
CA LEU A 121 1.28 -14.49 6.18
C LEU A 121 0.00 -15.34 6.13
N GLU A 122 -0.51 -15.79 7.29
CA GLU A 122 -1.69 -16.64 7.36
C GLU A 122 -2.92 -15.92 6.81
N GLU A 123 -3.56 -16.49 5.79
CA GLU A 123 -4.73 -15.92 5.10
C GLU A 123 -4.51 -14.49 4.57
N LEU A 124 -3.25 -14.10 4.34
CA LEU A 124 -2.88 -12.76 3.90
C LEU A 124 -3.46 -12.47 2.51
N LYS A 125 -4.20 -11.37 2.43
CA LYS A 125 -4.76 -10.82 1.19
C LYS A 125 -4.23 -9.42 0.94
N LEU A 126 -4.09 -9.07 -0.33
CA LEU A 126 -3.87 -7.71 -0.77
C LEU A 126 -5.10 -7.19 -1.53
N SER A 127 -5.57 -6.02 -1.14
CA SER A 127 -6.47 -5.20 -1.95
C SER A 127 -5.77 -3.92 -2.39
N LEU A 128 -6.15 -3.44 -3.56
CA LEU A 128 -5.62 -2.24 -4.19
C LEU A 128 -6.77 -1.46 -4.82
N ALA A 129 -6.78 -0.14 -4.68
CA ALA A 129 -7.74 0.72 -5.35
C ALA A 129 -7.11 2.05 -5.77
N THR A 130 -7.58 2.61 -6.87
CA THR A 130 -7.20 3.93 -7.37
C THR A 130 -8.29 4.51 -8.27
N MET A 131 -8.44 5.83 -8.25
CA MET A 131 -9.39 6.57 -9.07
C MET A 131 -8.94 6.59 -10.52
N MET A 132 -9.89 6.55 -11.45
CA MET A 132 -9.69 6.94 -12.84
C MET A 132 -9.97 8.44 -12.97
N VAL A 133 -8.92 9.25 -13.00
CA VAL A 133 -9.03 10.69 -12.68
C VAL A 133 -9.84 11.49 -13.71
N ASN A 134 -9.89 11.06 -14.99
CA ASN A 134 -10.77 11.69 -15.99
C ASN A 134 -12.15 10.99 -16.03
N THR A 135 -12.74 10.76 -14.86
CA THR A 135 -14.12 10.30 -14.62
C THR A 135 -14.68 11.00 -13.39
N ASN A 136 -15.99 10.94 -13.15
CA ASN A 136 -16.65 11.51 -11.96
C ASN A 136 -16.32 10.67 -10.72
N ASP A 137 -16.72 9.40 -10.71
CA ASP A 137 -16.56 8.45 -9.59
C ASP A 137 -16.03 7.08 -10.05
N GLY A 138 -15.34 7.04 -11.18
CA GLY A 138 -14.77 5.84 -11.75
C GLY A 138 -13.48 5.41 -11.04
N PHE A 139 -13.34 4.11 -10.80
CA PHE A 139 -12.15 3.57 -10.13
C PHE A 139 -11.74 2.20 -10.68
N THR A 140 -10.55 1.76 -10.33
CA THR A 140 -10.03 0.43 -10.67
C THR A 140 -9.20 -0.15 -9.54
N GLY A 141 -9.04 -1.48 -9.51
CA GLY A 141 -8.32 -2.13 -8.43
C GLY A 141 -8.35 -3.64 -8.42
N LEU A 142 -7.76 -4.20 -7.35
CA LEU A 142 -7.82 -5.60 -6.97
C LEU A 142 -8.50 -5.73 -5.62
N ASN A 143 -9.28 -6.78 -5.45
CA ASN A 143 -10.07 -6.98 -4.24
C ASN A 143 -9.76 -8.37 -3.66
N SER A 144 -9.10 -8.38 -2.51
CA SER A 144 -8.90 -9.57 -1.68
C SER A 144 -8.14 -10.69 -2.36
N ILE A 145 -7.05 -10.35 -3.04
CA ILE A 145 -6.17 -11.32 -3.68
C ILE A 145 -5.36 -12.04 -2.61
N ASP A 146 -5.56 -13.36 -2.50
CA ASP A 146 -4.77 -14.21 -1.61
C ASP A 146 -3.31 -14.29 -2.06
N VAL A 147 -2.40 -13.90 -1.17
CA VAL A 147 -0.94 -13.93 -1.37
C VAL A 147 -0.23 -14.80 -0.33
N SER A 148 -0.99 -15.49 0.54
CA SER A 148 -0.48 -16.29 1.66
C SER A 148 0.39 -17.46 1.21
N ALA A 149 0.11 -17.99 0.02
CA ALA A 149 0.84 -19.11 -0.56
C ALA A 149 2.11 -18.71 -1.33
N LEU A 150 2.35 -17.41 -1.56
CA LEU A 150 3.51 -16.97 -2.33
C LEU A 150 4.82 -17.26 -1.60
N THR A 151 5.73 -17.89 -2.32
CA THR A 151 7.12 -18.06 -1.91
C THR A 151 7.96 -16.83 -2.29
N VAL A 152 9.12 -16.64 -1.65
CA VAL A 152 10.02 -15.52 -1.99
C VAL A 152 10.43 -15.60 -3.46
N ASP A 153 10.44 -14.45 -4.14
CA ASP A 153 10.66 -14.27 -5.59
C ASP A 153 9.54 -14.81 -6.49
N GLU A 154 8.47 -15.36 -5.93
CA GLU A 154 7.28 -15.75 -6.68
C GLU A 154 6.38 -14.53 -6.92
N ALA A 155 5.75 -14.49 -8.11
CA ALA A 155 4.93 -13.38 -8.53
C ALA A 155 3.57 -13.80 -9.10
N LEU A 156 2.54 -13.03 -8.77
CA LEU A 156 1.22 -13.07 -9.41
C LEU A 156 1.08 -11.89 -10.36
N THR A 157 0.43 -12.12 -11.51
CA THR A 157 0.03 -11.05 -12.42
C THR A 157 -1.48 -10.99 -12.50
N HIS A 158 -2.03 -9.81 -12.25
CA HIS A 158 -3.46 -9.51 -12.38
C HIS A 158 -3.69 -8.34 -13.31
N PHE A 159 -4.93 -8.24 -13.79
CA PHE A 159 -5.42 -7.11 -14.55
C PHE A 159 -6.64 -6.54 -13.86
N THR A 160 -6.77 -5.22 -13.86
CA THR A 160 -7.91 -4.53 -13.26
C THR A 160 -8.91 -4.09 -14.32
N PHE A 161 -10.14 -3.81 -13.88
CA PHE A 161 -11.25 -3.41 -14.72
C PHE A 161 -11.84 -2.09 -14.22
N ALA A 162 -12.56 -1.39 -15.09
CA ALA A 162 -13.27 -0.16 -14.76
C ALA A 162 -14.49 -0.47 -13.88
N TYR A 163 -14.57 0.18 -12.72
CA TYR A 163 -15.72 0.20 -11.84
C TYR A 163 -16.23 1.64 -11.70
N ASP A 164 -17.48 1.73 -11.30
CA ASP A 164 -18.22 2.95 -11.07
C ASP A 164 -18.75 2.85 -9.63
N ALA A 165 -18.50 3.87 -8.81
CA ALA A 165 -18.90 3.85 -7.40
C ALA A 165 -20.42 3.97 -7.23
N GLY A 166 -21.09 4.56 -8.22
CA GLY A 166 -22.52 4.81 -8.27
C GLY A 166 -22.93 5.97 -7.37
N THR A 167 -22.01 6.84 -6.97
CA THR A 167 -22.27 7.97 -6.07
C THR A 167 -22.51 9.26 -6.84
N GLU A 168 -21.88 9.41 -8.00
CA GLU A 168 -22.12 10.53 -8.92
C GLU A 168 -22.59 10.06 -10.31
N ALA A 169 -23.43 10.86 -10.96
CA ALA A 169 -23.81 10.62 -12.34
C ALA A 169 -22.60 10.68 -13.27
N ASN A 170 -22.53 9.74 -14.22
CA ASN A 170 -21.53 9.67 -15.29
C ASN A 170 -21.64 10.83 -16.32
N SER A 171 -21.41 12.05 -15.87
CA SER A 171 -21.49 13.27 -16.66
C SER A 171 -20.13 13.60 -17.26
N GLU A 172 -20.12 13.85 -18.57
CA GLU A 172 -18.94 14.37 -19.27
C GLU A 172 -19.02 15.90 -19.49
N ALA A 173 -19.96 16.58 -18.84
CA ALA A 173 -20.14 18.03 -18.99
C ALA A 173 -19.01 18.84 -18.33
N GLU A 174 -18.84 20.09 -18.75
CA GLU A 174 -17.87 21.02 -18.16
C GLU A 174 -18.10 21.19 -16.66
N GLY A 175 -17.02 21.04 -15.89
CA GLY A 175 -17.01 21.15 -14.43
C GLY A 175 -17.42 19.88 -13.67
N SER A 176 -17.70 18.78 -14.35
CA SER A 176 -18.12 17.53 -13.68
C SER A 176 -17.01 16.51 -13.47
N ILE A 177 -15.85 16.66 -14.14
CA ILE A 177 -14.74 15.71 -14.04
C ILE A 177 -13.53 16.40 -13.39
N PRO A 178 -13.00 15.91 -12.27
CA PRO A 178 -11.89 16.57 -11.56
C PRO A 178 -10.57 16.52 -12.35
N GLY A 179 -10.39 15.49 -13.17
CA GLY A 179 -9.15 15.27 -13.89
C GLY A 179 -8.75 16.34 -14.89
N PRO A 180 -7.51 16.29 -15.39
CA PRO A 180 -6.95 17.35 -16.25
C PRO A 180 -7.69 17.56 -17.58
N ALA A 181 -8.59 16.65 -17.97
CA ALA A 181 -9.45 16.83 -19.13
C ALA A 181 -10.47 17.97 -18.96
N ASP A 182 -10.87 18.27 -17.72
CA ASP A 182 -11.93 19.24 -17.40
C ASP A 182 -11.53 20.16 -16.24
N GLY A 183 -10.97 19.62 -15.16
CA GLY A 183 -10.57 20.39 -13.97
C GLY A 183 -11.77 20.83 -13.13
N GLY A 184 -12.84 20.03 -13.18
CA GLY A 184 -14.12 20.24 -12.51
C GLY A 184 -14.12 19.85 -11.04
N GLU A 185 -15.32 19.59 -10.52
CA GLU A 185 -15.54 19.16 -9.14
C GLU A 185 -14.85 17.82 -8.86
N GLY A 186 -14.29 17.66 -7.65
CA GLY A 186 -13.87 16.36 -7.13
C GLY A 186 -14.92 15.86 -6.15
N PHE A 187 -14.49 15.21 -5.07
CA PHE A 187 -15.40 14.69 -4.04
C PHE A 187 -16.52 15.65 -3.62
N ASN A 188 -17.76 15.14 -3.65
CA ASN A 188 -18.96 15.81 -3.19
C ASN A 188 -19.80 14.85 -2.32
N GLU A 189 -20.07 15.23 -1.07
CA GLU A 189 -20.87 14.38 -0.16
C GLU A 189 -22.32 14.15 -0.66
N ALA A 190 -22.80 14.95 -1.61
CA ALA A 190 -24.14 14.84 -2.16
C ALA A 190 -24.21 13.79 -3.28
N ARG A 191 -24.57 12.56 -2.91
CA ARG A 191 -24.86 11.49 -3.87
C ARG A 191 -26.01 11.84 -4.80
N ASP A 192 -25.83 11.66 -6.10
CA ASP A 192 -26.84 11.95 -7.11
C ASP A 192 -27.14 10.80 -8.12
N ASP A 193 -26.59 9.61 -7.88
CA ASP A 193 -26.88 8.38 -8.63
C ASP A 193 -27.49 7.26 -7.74
N ILE A 194 -27.46 6.01 -8.21
CA ILE A 194 -28.16 4.85 -7.63
C ILE A 194 -27.52 4.25 -6.37
N ASP A 195 -26.33 4.71 -5.99
CA ASP A 195 -25.54 4.26 -4.84
C ASP A 195 -25.31 2.74 -4.83
N LEU A 196 -24.84 2.22 -5.96
CA LEU A 196 -24.47 0.83 -6.13
C LEU A 196 -23.22 0.72 -6.99
N VAL A 197 -22.19 0.08 -6.46
CA VAL A 197 -20.97 -0.18 -7.22
C VAL A 197 -21.28 -1.06 -8.42
N SER A 198 -20.82 -0.67 -9.60
CA SER A 198 -21.09 -1.38 -10.84
C SER A 198 -19.85 -1.45 -11.76
N MET A 199 -19.98 -2.16 -12.87
CA MET A 199 -18.97 -2.10 -13.92
C MET A 199 -19.17 -0.80 -14.70
N HIS A 200 -18.13 0.01 -14.82
CA HIS A 200 -18.25 1.30 -15.49
C HIS A 200 -18.61 1.11 -16.97
N PRO A 201 -19.62 1.82 -17.50
CA PRO A 201 -20.05 1.67 -18.89
C PRO A 201 -19.09 2.25 -19.93
N GLY A 202 -17.99 2.87 -19.51
CA GLY A 202 -17.12 3.68 -20.37
C GLY A 202 -17.66 5.09 -20.58
N VAL A 203 -17.04 5.83 -21.51
CA VAL A 203 -17.38 7.21 -21.87
C VAL A 203 -17.73 7.32 -23.35
N VAL A 204 -18.60 8.26 -23.69
CA VAL A 204 -19.08 8.54 -25.06
C VAL A 204 -18.13 9.51 -25.76
N SER A 205 -17.68 10.59 -25.11
CA SER A 205 -16.81 11.63 -25.67
C SER A 205 -17.41 12.44 -26.83
N GLN A 206 -16.77 13.57 -27.16
CA GLN A 206 -17.17 14.43 -28.28
C GLN A 206 -17.20 13.71 -29.62
N GLN A 207 -16.26 12.79 -29.86
CA GLN A 207 -16.10 12.11 -31.15
C GLN A 207 -17.22 11.11 -31.45
N ASP A 208 -17.89 10.57 -30.42
CA ASP A 208 -19.05 9.68 -30.62
C ASP A 208 -20.38 10.47 -30.67
N GLY A 209 -20.31 11.79 -30.66
CA GLY A 209 -21.47 12.67 -30.89
C GLY A 209 -22.04 13.34 -29.64
N LEU A 210 -21.42 13.19 -28.47
CA LEU A 210 -21.81 13.92 -27.27
C LEU A 210 -21.22 15.35 -27.30
N SER A 211 -21.93 16.28 -27.93
CA SER A 211 -21.42 17.63 -28.23
C SER A 211 -21.04 18.48 -27.01
N GLY A 212 -21.53 18.13 -25.82
CA GLY A 212 -21.22 18.83 -24.56
C GLY A 212 -20.14 18.15 -23.73
N SER A 213 -19.52 17.07 -24.23
CA SER A 213 -18.48 16.35 -23.51
C SER A 213 -17.18 17.17 -23.48
N THR A 214 -16.52 17.22 -22.32
CA THR A 214 -15.14 17.70 -22.16
C THR A 214 -14.12 16.63 -22.56
N LEU A 215 -14.55 15.37 -22.66
CA LEU A 215 -13.71 14.26 -23.03
C LEU A 215 -13.55 14.13 -24.55
N ASN A 216 -12.39 13.60 -24.94
CA ASN A 216 -12.08 13.25 -26.31
C ASN A 216 -11.73 11.74 -26.41
N SER A 217 -11.46 11.25 -27.62
CA SER A 217 -11.15 9.83 -27.86
C SER A 217 -9.97 9.29 -27.06
N GLU A 218 -9.01 10.12 -26.65
CA GLU A 218 -7.85 9.70 -25.84
C GLU A 218 -8.25 9.36 -24.40
N HIS A 219 -9.33 9.96 -23.88
CA HIS A 219 -9.85 9.69 -22.54
C HIS A 219 -10.72 8.44 -22.48
N LYS A 220 -11.05 7.82 -23.62
CA LYS A 220 -11.74 6.53 -23.65
C LYS A 220 -10.85 5.45 -23.04
N PHE A 221 -11.49 4.49 -22.38
CA PHE A 221 -10.81 3.36 -21.78
C PHE A 221 -11.58 2.08 -22.08
N ASP A 222 -10.81 1.04 -22.38
CA ASP A 222 -11.28 -0.33 -22.50
C ASP A 222 -10.53 -1.18 -21.48
N ASN A 223 -11.19 -2.21 -20.98
CA ASN A 223 -10.56 -3.15 -20.08
C ASN A 223 -9.53 -4.03 -20.82
N PRO A 224 -8.39 -4.37 -20.19
CA PRO A 224 -7.99 -4.03 -18.83
C PRO A 224 -7.35 -2.65 -18.66
N LEU A 225 -7.49 -2.06 -17.47
CA LEU A 225 -6.98 -0.71 -17.18
C LEU A 225 -5.57 -0.70 -16.59
N ALA A 226 -5.26 -1.62 -15.71
CA ALA A 226 -3.94 -1.74 -15.12
C ALA A 226 -3.44 -3.19 -15.18
N LYS A 227 -2.11 -3.35 -15.32
CA LYS A 227 -1.42 -4.60 -15.03
C LYS A 227 -0.76 -4.49 -13.67
N ILE A 228 -1.10 -5.40 -12.77
CA ILE A 228 -0.57 -5.46 -11.41
C ILE A 228 0.32 -6.69 -11.29
N VAL A 229 1.55 -6.51 -10.80
CA VAL A 229 2.47 -7.60 -10.49
C VAL A 229 2.77 -7.59 -9.00
N ILE A 230 2.35 -8.63 -8.29
CA ILE A 230 2.57 -8.80 -6.86
C ILE A 230 3.69 -9.81 -6.68
N THR A 231 4.81 -9.38 -6.10
CA THR A 231 5.96 -10.25 -5.83
C THR A 231 6.23 -10.29 -4.34
N ARG A 232 6.40 -11.47 -3.76
CA ARG A 232 6.91 -11.58 -2.39
C ARG A 232 8.43 -11.42 -2.40
N THR A 233 8.94 -10.41 -1.72
CA THR A 233 10.38 -10.08 -1.64
C THR A 233 11.03 -10.55 -0.35
N GLN A 234 10.23 -10.90 0.69
CA GLN A 234 10.69 -11.46 1.97
C GLN A 234 9.62 -12.37 2.59
#